data_AF-A0A7C4KJP6-F1
#
_entry.id   AF-A0A7C4KJP6-F1
#
_cell.length_a   1.000
_cell.length_b   1.000
_cell.length_c   1.000
_cell.angle_alpha   90.00
_cell.angle_beta   90.00
_cell.angle_gamma   90.00
#
_symmetry.space_group_name_H-M   'P 1'
#
loop_
_entity.id
_entity.type
_entity.pdbx_description
1 polymer ?
#
loop_
_entity_poly.entity_id
_entity_poly.type
_entity_poly.pdbx_seq_one_letter_code
_entity_poly.pdbx_strand_id
1 'polypeptide(L)'
;MKLPLRLRRRWRGCEWAMPQVIANGQSVEAVLPCTVEEFLVAQKFYPRSVVVELNGEALAPSEFGQRRLQEGDRLEIVKIVAGG
;
A
#
# COMPACT_ATOMS: atom_id res chain seq x y z
N MET A 1 25.29 15.66 13.55
CA MET A 1 24.49 16.61 12.75
C MET A 1 24.27 16.02 11.35
N LYS A 2 23.05 16.17 10.84
CA LYS A 2 22.50 15.56 9.60
C LYS A 2 23.41 15.76 8.38
N LEU A 3 23.46 14.77 7.47
CA LEU A 3 23.49 14.93 6.00
C LEU A 3 23.37 13.53 5.33
N PRO A 4 22.92 13.42 4.06
CA PRO A 4 21.53 13.41 3.61
C PRO A 4 21.16 12.14 2.81
N LEU A 5 19.86 12.00 2.49
CA LEU A 5 19.24 11.20 1.42
C LEU A 5 20.22 10.32 0.61
N ARG A 6 20.53 9.10 1.07
CA ARG A 6 21.29 8.13 0.26
C ARG A 6 20.36 7.45 -0.73
N LEU A 7 20.34 8.08 -1.91
CA LEU A 7 20.45 7.46 -3.22
C LEU A 7 20.67 5.93 -3.18
N ARG A 8 19.69 5.22 -3.75
CA ARG A 8 19.78 3.90 -4.39
C ARG A 8 21.24 3.48 -4.63
N ARG A 9 21.76 2.55 -3.83
CA ARG A 9 23.01 1.84 -4.16
C ARG A 9 22.82 0.35 -4.04
N ARG A 10 22.73 -0.25 -5.23
CA ARG A 10 22.93 -1.64 -5.59
C ARG A 10 24.27 -2.14 -5.01
N TRP A 11 24.21 -3.11 -4.10
CA TRP A 11 25.38 -3.89 -3.65
C TRP A 11 25.24 -5.33 -4.15
N ARG A 12 26.34 -5.89 -4.65
CA ARG A 12 26.45 -7.26 -5.15
C ARG A 12 25.96 -8.26 -4.10
N GLY A 13 25.09 -9.19 -4.48
CA GLY A 13 24.98 -10.51 -3.84
C GLY A 13 23.65 -10.88 -3.16
N CYS A 14 22.70 -9.96 -2.98
CA CYS A 14 21.36 -10.31 -2.51
C CYS A 14 20.39 -9.23 -3.01
N GLU A 15 19.62 -9.55 -4.04
CA GLU A 15 18.49 -8.72 -4.45
C GLU A 15 17.40 -8.95 -3.41
N TRP A 16 17.46 -8.24 -2.27
CA TRP A 16 16.31 -8.16 -1.38
C TRP A 16 15.23 -7.44 -2.17
N ALA A 17 14.39 -8.21 -2.85
CA ALA A 17 13.14 -7.72 -3.38
C ALA A 17 12.40 -7.10 -2.21
N MET A 18 12.22 -5.78 -2.27
CA MET A 18 11.36 -5.08 -1.32
C MET A 18 9.97 -5.69 -1.47
N PRO A 19 9.30 -6.15 -0.40
CA PRO A 19 7.98 -6.74 -0.52
C PRO A 19 7.01 -5.77 -1.20
N GLN A 20 6.15 -6.31 -2.07
CA GLN A 20 5.25 -5.51 -2.89
C GLN A 20 3.81 -6.03 -2.83
N VAL A 21 2.88 -5.12 -3.05
CA VAL A 21 1.48 -5.41 -3.34
C VAL A 21 1.14 -4.89 -4.74
N ILE A 22 0.02 -5.32 -5.31
CA ILE A 22 -0.48 -4.84 -6.58
C ILE A 22 -1.65 -3.90 -6.28
N ALA A 23 -1.47 -2.59 -6.44
CA ALA A 23 -2.54 -1.60 -6.24
C ALA A 23 -2.97 -1.04 -7.60
N ASN A 24 -4.27 -1.15 -7.93
CA ASN A 24 -4.84 -0.69 -9.21
C ASN A 24 -4.03 -1.20 -10.42
N GLY A 25 -3.65 -2.48 -10.39
CA GLY A 25 -2.82 -3.12 -11.41
C GLY A 25 -1.33 -2.76 -11.41
N GLN A 26 -0.83 -1.93 -10.47
CA GLN A 26 0.58 -1.52 -10.39
C GLN A 26 1.28 -2.13 -9.18
N SER A 27 2.52 -2.61 -9.37
CA SER A 27 3.35 -3.07 -8.26
C SER A 27 3.83 -1.90 -7.40
N VAL A 28 3.52 -1.94 -6.11
CA VAL A 28 3.86 -0.91 -5.13
C VAL A 28 4.65 -1.54 -3.99
N GLU A 29 5.86 -1.01 -3.76
CA GLU A 29 6.67 -1.38 -2.60
C GLU A 29 5.97 -0.97 -1.30
N ALA A 30 5.89 -1.91 -0.36
CA ALA A 30 5.26 -1.70 0.93
C ALA A 30 6.07 -2.37 2.05
N VAL A 31 6.00 -1.81 3.25
CA VAL A 31 6.48 -2.52 4.44
C VAL A 31 5.40 -3.53 4.83
N LEU A 32 5.70 -4.82 4.72
CA LEU A 32 4.75 -5.90 5.00
C LEU A 32 5.24 -6.77 6.18
N PRO A 33 4.33 -7.35 6.98
CA PRO A 33 2.88 -7.11 6.93
C PRO A 33 2.52 -5.73 7.52
N CYS A 34 1.60 -5.03 6.88
CA CYS A 34 0.95 -3.83 7.41
C CYS A 34 -0.56 -3.93 7.22
N THR A 35 -1.32 -3.08 7.90
CA THR A 35 -2.76 -2.99 7.70
C THR A 35 -3.11 -2.26 6.41
N VAL A 36 -4.30 -2.50 5.88
CA VAL A 36 -4.83 -1.73 4.73
C VAL A 36 -4.81 -0.23 5.04
N GLU A 37 -5.18 0.17 6.26
CA GLU A 37 -5.15 1.58 6.68
C GLU A 37 -3.74 2.18 6.64
N GLU A 38 -2.74 1.50 7.20
CA GLU A 38 -1.35 1.96 7.16
C GLU A 38 -0.83 2.08 5.73
N PHE A 39 -1.17 1.12 4.86
CA PHE A 39 -0.82 1.18 3.45
C PHE A 39 -1.46 2.39 2.75
N LEU A 40 -2.76 2.61 2.94
CA LEU A 40 -3.48 3.76 2.36
C LEU A 40 -2.83 5.08 2.79
N VAL A 41 -2.53 5.24 4.08
CA VAL A 41 -1.89 6.44 4.61
C VAL A 41 -0.48 6.63 4.04
N ALA A 42 0.32 5.56 3.93
CA ALA A 42 1.64 5.60 3.33
C ALA A 42 1.60 6.02 1.84
N GLN A 43 0.55 5.60 1.12
CA GLN A 43 0.28 6.00 -0.27
C GLN A 43 -0.45 7.34 -0.39
N LYS A 44 -0.63 8.08 0.72
CA LYS A 44 -1.30 9.41 0.80
C LYS A 44 -2.79 9.38 0.43
N PHE A 45 -3.45 8.25 0.59
CA PHE A 45 -4.91 8.17 0.58
C PHE A 45 -5.47 8.45 1.98
N TYR A 46 -6.65 9.07 2.03
CA TYR A 46 -7.42 9.17 3.27
C TYR A 46 -8.42 8.01 3.32
N PRO A 47 -8.37 7.13 4.33
CA PRO A 47 -9.25 5.96 4.44
C PRO A 47 -10.74 6.24 4.23
N ARG A 48 -11.22 7.40 4.68
CA ARG A 48 -12.64 7.80 4.53
C ARG A 48 -13.03 8.33 3.16
N SER A 49 -12.07 8.55 2.28
CA SER A 49 -12.28 9.10 0.93
C SER A 49 -12.15 8.05 -0.17
N VAL A 50 -11.96 6.78 0.21
CA VAL A 50 -11.72 5.69 -0.73
C VAL A 50 -12.62 4.50 -0.42
N VAL A 51 -12.92 3.74 -1.47
CA VAL A 51 -13.44 2.38 -1.39
C VAL A 51 -12.28 1.45 -1.75
N VAL A 52 -12.16 0.34 -1.01
CA VAL A 52 -11.09 -0.65 -1.20
C VAL A 52 -11.67 -2.03 -1.40
N GLU A 53 -11.18 -2.72 -2.42
CA GLU A 53 -11.32 -4.16 -2.60
C GLU A 53 -9.95 -4.81 -2.37
N LEU A 54 -9.89 -5.89 -1.59
CA LEU A 54 -8.69 -6.68 -1.33
C LEU A 54 -8.90 -8.09 -1.88
N ASN A 55 -8.11 -8.49 -2.89
CA ASN A 55 -8.15 -9.80 -3.51
C ASN A 55 -9.56 -10.23 -4.00
N GLY A 56 -10.39 -9.30 -4.48
CA GLY A 56 -11.76 -9.59 -4.89
C GLY A 56 -12.83 -9.35 -3.80
N GLU A 57 -12.42 -9.06 -2.56
CA GLU A 57 -13.33 -8.84 -1.43
C GLU A 57 -13.43 -7.34 -1.11
N ALA A 58 -14.63 -6.76 -1.27
CA ALA A 58 -14.87 -5.38 -0.87
C ALA A 58 -14.77 -5.25 0.66
N LEU A 59 -13.93 -4.31 1.12
CA LEU A 59 -13.71 -4.07 2.54
C LEU A 59 -14.49 -2.84 3.02
N ALA A 60 -15.15 -2.97 4.16
CA ALA A 60 -15.72 -1.82 4.86
C ALA A 60 -14.60 -0.98 5.51
N PRO A 61 -14.75 0.35 5.63
CA PRO A 61 -13.73 1.21 6.25
C PRO A 61 -13.34 0.80 7.68
N SER A 62 -14.26 0.21 8.44
CA SER A 62 -13.99 -0.31 9.80
C SER A 62 -13.02 -1.49 9.81
N GLU A 63 -12.88 -2.20 8.69
CA GLU A 63 -11.99 -3.37 8.57
C GLU A 63 -10.56 -2.97 8.20
N PHE A 64 -10.32 -1.74 7.71
CA PHE A 64 -9.02 -1.34 7.16
C PHE A 64 -7.88 -1.44 8.18
N GLY A 65 -8.14 -1.12 9.45
CA GLY A 65 -7.15 -1.22 10.54
C GLY A 65 -6.93 -2.65 11.05
N GLN A 66 -7.72 -3.63 10.58
CA GLN A 66 -7.64 -5.03 11.03
C GLN A 66 -7.13 -5.96 9.94
N ARG A 67 -7.48 -5.69 8.67
CA ARG A 67 -7.04 -6.47 7.52
C ARG A 67 -5.55 -6.20 7.25
N ARG A 68 -4.74 -7.25 7.31
CA ARG A 68 -3.29 -7.19 7.03
C ARG A 68 -3.00 -7.56 5.59
N LEU A 69 -2.18 -6.75 4.94
CA LEU A 69 -1.61 -7.02 3.64
C LEU A 69 -0.41 -7.94 3.76
N GLN A 70 -0.31 -8.84 2.80
CA GLN A 70 0.82 -9.72 2.56
C GLN A 70 1.40 -9.48 1.16
N GLU A 71 2.59 -10.01 0.94
CA GLU A 71 3.26 -9.87 -0.35
C GLU A 71 2.42 -10.49 -1.46
N GLY A 72 2.25 -9.74 -2.55
CA GLY A 72 1.45 -10.15 -3.72
C GLY A 72 -0.05 -9.89 -3.61
N ASP A 73 -0.55 -9.38 -2.47
CA ASP A 73 -1.95 -8.98 -2.34
C ASP A 73 -2.34 -7.92 -3.37
N ARG A 74 -3.59 -8.00 -3.84
CA ARG A 74 -4.16 -7.11 -4.86
C ARG A 74 -5.17 -6.16 -4.22
N LEU A 75 -4.97 -4.87 -4.39
CA LEU A 75 -5.90 -3.84 -3.95
C LEU A 75 -6.46 -3.09 -5.16
N GLU A 76 -7.77 -2.92 -5.20
CA GLU A 76 -8.42 -1.89 -6.02
C GLU A 76 -8.88 -0.76 -5.11
N ILE A 77 -8.37 0.45 -5.34
CA ILE A 77 -8.58 1.63 -4.51
C ILE A 77 -9.18 2.74 -5.38
N VAL A 78 -10.45 3.04 -5.11
CA VAL A 78 -11.21 4.05 -5.86
C VAL A 78 -11.51 5.24 -4.96
N LYS A 79 -11.21 6.46 -5.41
CA LYS A 79 -11.56 7.68 -4.68
C LYS A 79 -13.05 7.98 -4.81
N ILE A 80 -13.68 8.28 -3.69
CA ILE A 80 -15.04 8.81 -3.63
C ILE A 80 -14.96 10.27 -4.09
N VAL A 81 -15.61 10.58 -5.21
CA VAL A 81 -15.84 11.94 -5.67
C VAL A 81 -17.32 12.25 -5.47
N ALA A 82 -17.64 13.29 -4.72
CA ALA A 82 -19.02 13.77 -4.63
C ALA A 82 -19.41 14.35 -6.00
N GLY A 83 -20.42 13.76 -6.65
CA GLY A 83 -21.00 14.31 -7.87
C GLY A 83 -21.75 15.60 -7.57
N GLY A 84 -21.54 16.62 -8.40
CA GLY A 84 -22.43 17.78 -8.51
C GLY A 84 -23.55 17.50 -9.48
#